data_AF-A0A2N8S0A3-F1
#
_entry.id   AF-A0A2N8S0A3-F1
#
_cell.length_a   1.000
_cell.length_b   1.000
_cell.length_c   1.000
_cell.angle_alpha   90.00
_cell.angle_beta   90.00
_cell.angle_gamma   90.00
#
_symmetry.space_group_name_H-M   'P 1'
#
loop_
_entity.id
_entity.type
_entity.pdbx_description
1 polymer ?
#
loop_
_entity_poly.entity_id
_entity_poly.type
_entity_poly.pdbx_seq_one_letter_code
_entity_poly.pdbx_strand_id
1 'polypeptide(L)' 'MRRHVVISSAEQKRREAAARYARTTIALEGGQQAPIAAEQLARFVEGSISIEQAIELVRQSYGLPKNMSAAQVNRID' A
#
# COMPACT_ATOMS: atom_id res chain seq x y z
N MET A 1 11.62 12.81 17.11
CA MET A 1 12.48 12.47 15.95
C MET A 1 11.86 11.30 15.20
N ARG A 2 11.32 11.49 13.98
CA ARG A 2 10.91 10.35 13.13
C ARG A 2 12.17 9.79 12.49
N ARG A 3 12.48 8.52 12.79
CA ARG A 3 13.61 7.81 12.20
C ARG A 3 13.28 7.62 10.71
N HIS A 4 13.93 8.37 9.81
CA HIS A 4 13.89 8.05 8.40
C HIS A 4 14.52 6.67 8.23
N VAL A 5 13.72 5.67 7.89
CA VAL A 5 14.22 4.34 7.56
C VAL A 5 14.80 4.47 6.16
N VAL A 6 16.08 4.81 6.09
CA VAL A 6 16.82 4.78 4.82
C VAL A 6 16.94 3.31 4.42
N ILE A 7 16.14 2.88 3.45
CA ILE A 7 16.22 1.53 2.90
C ILE A 7 17.43 1.43 1.95
N SER A 8 17.99 0.23 1.81
CA SER A 8 19.08 0.01 0.86
C SER A 8 18.59 0.12 -0.58
N SER A 9 19.50 0.41 -1.51
CA SER A 9 19.18 0.41 -2.95
C SER A 9 18.68 -0.96 -3.44
N ALA A 10 19.17 -2.06 -2.86
CA ALA A 10 18.69 -3.40 -3.13
C ALA A 10 17.24 -3.58 -2.67
N GLU A 11 16.90 -3.07 -1.48
CA GLU A 11 15.54 -3.10 -0.96
C GLU A 11 14.59 -2.23 -1.79
N GLN A 12 15.02 -1.02 -2.17
CA GLN A 12 14.24 -0.15 -3.06
C GLN A 12 13.91 -0.86 -4.38
N LYS A 13 14.89 -1.51 -5.03
CA LYS A 13 14.67 -2.30 -6.25
C LYS A 13 13.69 -3.45 -6.05
N ARG A 14 13.74 -4.15 -4.90
CA ARG A 14 12.75 -5.19 -4.56
C ARG A 14 11.35 -4.62 -4.46
N ARG A 15 11.18 -3.47 -3.81
CA ARG A 15 9.90 -2.78 -3.69
C ARG A 15 9.39 -2.27 -5.03
N GLU A 16 10.25 -1.71 -5.87
CA GLU A 16 9.90 -1.29 -7.24
C GLU A 16 9.38 -2.46 -8.08
N ALA A 17 10.03 -3.62 -7.99
CA ALA A 17 9.59 -4.83 -8.69
C ALA A 17 8.22 -5.29 -8.19
N ALA A 18 8.00 -5.32 -6.87
CA ALA A 18 6.70 -5.66 -6.28
C ALA A 18 5.59 -4.66 -6.68
N ALA A 19 5.88 -3.36 -6.65
CA ALA A 19 4.97 -2.30 -7.07
C ALA A 19 4.61 -2.39 -8.56
N ARG A 20 5.57 -2.78 -9.40
CA ARG A 20 5.33 -3.03 -10.83
C ARG A 20 4.43 -4.24 -11.01
N TYR A 21 4.73 -5.36 -10.34
CA TYR A 21 3.94 -6.57 -10.41
C TYR A 21 2.47 -6.32 -10.02
N ALA A 22 2.23 -5.69 -8.86
CA ALA A 22 0.88 -5.39 -8.38
C ALA A 22 0.08 -4.50 -9.36
N ARG A 23 0.72 -3.51 -9.99
CA ARG A 23 0.07 -2.67 -11.01
C ARG A 23 -0.24 -3.47 -12.27
N THR A 24 0.67 -4.33 -12.71
CA THR A 24 0.44 -5.20 -13.87
C THR A 24 -0.72 -6.15 -13.64
N THR A 25 -0.82 -6.78 -12.47
CA THR A 25 -1.94 -7.71 -12.18
C THR A 25 -3.28 -7.00 -12.19
N ILE A 26 -3.37 -5.80 -11.62
CA ILE A 26 -4.61 -4.98 -11.68
C ILE A 26 -4.95 -4.61 -13.13
N ALA A 27 -3.95 -4.20 -13.93
CA ALA A 27 -4.16 -3.81 -15.32
C ALA A 27 -4.61 -4.98 -16.21
N LEU A 28 -4.12 -6.20 -15.95
CA LEU A 28 -4.55 -7.41 -16.65
C LEU A 28 -6.05 -7.71 -16.45
N GLU A 29 -6.62 -7.29 -15.32
CA GLU A 29 -8.05 -7.39 -15.02
C GLU A 29 -8.85 -6.18 -15.53
N GLY A 30 -8.23 -5.27 -16.27
CA GLY A 30 -8.86 -4.03 -16.75
C GLY A 30 -9.03 -2.95 -15.68
N GLY A 31 -8.47 -3.17 -14.48
CA GLY A 31 -8.52 -2.21 -13.39
C GLY A 31 -7.49 -1.08 -13.53
N GLN A 32 -7.69 -0.02 -12.77
CA GLN A 32 -6.71 1.05 -12.58
C GLN A 32 -6.45 1.29 -11.10
N GLN A 33 -5.19 1.57 -10.76
CA GLN A 33 -4.83 1.95 -9.41
C GLN A 33 -5.39 3.33 -9.08
N ALA A 34 -6.06 3.46 -7.93
CA ALA A 34 -6.53 4.76 -7.44
C ALA A 34 -5.36 5.73 -7.17
N PRO A 35 -5.50 7.04 -7.43
CA PRO A 35 -4.42 8.02 -7.24
C PRO A 35 -3.81 8.02 -5.84
N ILE A 36 -4.66 7.93 -4.80
CA ILE A 36 -4.18 7.88 -3.40
C ILE A 36 -3.33 6.63 -3.13
N ALA A 37 -3.70 5.49 -3.71
CA ALA A 37 -2.94 4.26 -3.57
C ALA A 37 -1.60 4.35 -4.33
N ALA A 38 -1.56 5.04 -5.48
CA ALA A 38 -0.32 5.27 -6.22
C ALA A 38 0.66 6.15 -5.42
N GLU A 39 0.17 7.20 -4.76
CA GLU A 39 0.99 8.06 -3.91
C GLU A 39 1.60 7.29 -2.73
N GLN A 40 0.78 6.53 -1.99
CA GLN A 40 1.29 5.77 -0.84
C GLN A 40 2.22 4.62 -1.28
N LEU A 41 1.97 4.03 -2.45
CA LEU A 41 2.88 3.04 -3.04
C LEU A 41 4.25 3.64 -3.38
N ALA A 42 4.31 4.87 -3.91
CA ALA A 42 5.56 5.56 -4.18
C ALA A 42 6.36 5.81 -2.89
N ARG A 43 5.69 6.26 -1.82
CA ARG A 43 6.31 6.46 -0.50
C ARG A 43 6.81 5.15 0.13
N PHE A 44 6.10 4.04 -0.09
CA PHE A 44 6.56 2.71 0.32
C PHE A 44 7.81 2.30 -0.45
N VAL A 45 7.83 2.49 -1.77
CA VAL A 45 8.97 2.16 -2.63
C VAL A 45 10.22 2.96 -2.23
N GLU A 46 10.07 4.24 -1.91
CA GLU A 46 11.16 5.11 -1.43
C GLU A 46 11.65 4.72 -0.02
N GLY A 47 10.86 3.95 0.74
CA GLY A 47 11.17 3.62 2.13
C GLY A 47 10.72 4.68 3.14
N SER A 48 10.03 5.73 2.68
CA SER A 48 9.47 6.80 3.51
C SER A 48 8.36 6.30 4.45
N ILE A 49 7.68 5.20 4.10
CA ILE A 49 6.68 4.52 4.95
C ILE A 49 6.80 2.99 4.85
N SER A 50 6.30 2.26 5.86
CA SER A 50 6.10 0.81 5.77
C SER A 50 4.87 0.46 4.92
N ILE A 51 4.71 -0.81 4.54
CA ILE A 51 3.54 -1.26 3.79
C ILE A 51 2.26 -1.16 4.65
N GLU A 52 2.35 -1.42 5.95
CA GLU A 52 1.23 -1.27 6.90
C GLU A 52 0.78 0.18 7.00
N GLN A 53 1.73 1.12 7.02
CA GLN A 53 1.44 2.55 7.00
C GLN A 53 0.79 2.97 5.67
N ALA A 54 1.26 2.45 4.54
CA ALA A 54 0.67 2.73 3.23
C ALA A 54 -0.79 2.25 3.16
N ILE A 55 -1.07 1.02 3.62
CA ILE A 55 -2.42 0.45 3.67
C ILE A 55 -3.32 1.30 4.57
N GLU A 56 -2.84 1.66 5.76
CA GLU A 56 -3.60 2.44 6.72
C GLU A 56 -3.97 3.83 6.17
N LEU A 57 -3.04 4.51 5.52
CA LEU A 57 -3.29 5.83 4.92
C LEU A 57 -4.34 5.77 3.80
N VAL A 58 -4.30 4.72 2.98
CA VAL A 58 -5.34 4.51 1.95
C VAL A 58 -6.69 4.23 2.61
N ARG A 59 -6.76 3.38 3.64
CA ARG A 59 -8.01 3.09 4.37
C ARG A 59 -8.63 4.36 4.97
N GLN A 60 -7.81 5.16 5.64
CA GLN A 60 -8.24 6.43 6.23
C GLN A 60 -8.82 7.39 5.19
N SER A 61 -8.24 7.44 3.98
CA SER A 61 -8.77 8.28 2.89
C SER A 61 -10.18 7.91 2.44
N TYR A 62 -10.57 6.64 2.64
CA TYR A 62 -11.93 6.13 2.37
C TYR A 62 -12.83 6.09 3.62
N GLY A 63 -12.38 6.64 4.76
CA GLY A 63 -13.13 6.58 6.02
C GLY A 63 -13.26 5.18 6.62
N LEU A 64 -12.43 4.23 6.17
CA LEU A 64 -12.47 2.86 6.67
C LEU A 64 -11.78 2.77 8.03
N PRO A 65 -12.35 2.01 8.99
CA PRO A 65 -11.76 1.88 10.32
C PRO A 65 -10.39 1.20 10.24
N LYS A 66 -9.49 1.63 11.13
CA LYS A 66 -8.25 0.90 11.42
C LYS A 66 -8.66 -0.50 11.88
N ASN A 67 -8.10 -1.53 11.23
CA ASN A 67 -8.28 -2.94 11.60
C ASN A 67 -9.74 -3.43 11.81
N MET A 68 -10.46 -3.75 10.72
CA MET A 68 -11.35 -4.91 10.79
C MET A 68 -10.58 -6.12 10.27
N SER A 69 -10.39 -7.14 11.11
CA SER A 69 -9.86 -8.42 10.63
C SER A 69 -10.85 -9.01 9.63
N ALA A 70 -10.38 -9.84 8.69
CA ALA A 70 -11.26 -10.52 7.72
C ALA A 70 -12.40 -11.32 8.38
N ALA A 71 -12.31 -11.61 9.69
CA ALA A 71 -13.36 -12.27 10.47
C ALA A 71 -14.55 -11.37 10.84
N GLN A 72 -14.48 -10.05 10.64
CA GLN A 72 -15.55 -9.11 11.01
C GLN A 72 -16.45 -8.69 9.85
N VAL A 73 -16.14 -9.10 8.61
CA VAL A 73 -16.95 -8.79 7.41
C VAL A 73 -18.15 -9.76 7.26
N ASN A 74 -18.26 -10.78 8.12
CA ASN A 74 -19.31 -11.81 8.07
C ASN A 74 -20.35 -11.68 9.20
N ARG A 75 -20.78 -10.45 9.50
CA ARG A 75 -22.01 -10.17 10.27
C ARG A 75 -22.74 -8.99 9.68
N ILE A 76 -23.36 -9.23 8.53
CA ILE A 76 -24.60 -8.55 8.17
C ILE A 76 -25.56 -9.70 7.89
N ASP A 77 -26.67 -9.71 8.61
CA ASP A 77 -27.69 -10.77 8.65
C ASP A 77 -28.24 -11.16 7.26
#